data_AF-A0A6Q2YIA3-F1
#
_entry.id   AF-A0A6Q2YIA3-F1
#
_cell.length_a   1.000
_cell.length_b   1.000
_cell.length_c   1.000
_cell.angle_alpha   90.00
_cell.angle_beta   90.00
_cell.angle_gamma   90.00
#
_symmetry.space_group_name_H-M   'P 1'
#
loop_
_entity.id
_entity.type
_entity.pdbx_description
1 polymer ?
#
loop_
_entity_poly.entity_id
_entity_poly.type
_entity_poly.pdbx_seq_one_letter_code
_entity_poly.pdbx_strand_id
1 'polypeptide(L)'
;VLVPVPILLGYFLFHTVFFITAFSLDTEQPDYDLDSEDEAFVIKLRKKMDIKSLQFEEMIDRLEKGSGTQLVSLQEAKLLLKEDDELIKEVFDYWTRKRKNCKSGSLIPTVKQEKRDGSSTSDPYVAFRRRTEKMQTRKNRKNDEAGYEKMLKLRRDLSRAVTILEMIKRREKSKRELLHLTLEIVEKR
;
A
#
# COMPACT_ATOMS: atom_id res chain seq x y z
N VAL A 1 -1.12 24.90 29.02
CA VAL A 1 -0.12 24.93 27.92
C VAL A 1 1.03 24.08 28.39
N LEU A 2 1.13 22.84 27.91
CA LEU A 2 2.18 21.90 28.32
C LEU A 2 3.02 21.59 27.08
N VAL A 3 4.27 22.02 27.13
CA VAL A 3 5.25 21.90 26.04
C VAL A 3 5.71 20.43 25.99
N PRO A 4 5.61 19.75 24.84
CA PRO A 4 6.16 18.40 24.71
C PRO A 4 7.69 18.45 24.75
N VAL A 5 8.31 17.56 25.52
CA VAL A 5 9.77 17.40 25.59
C VAL A 5 10.24 16.65 24.34
N PRO A 6 11.03 17.27 23.44
CA PRO A 6 11.56 16.58 22.28
C PRO A 6 12.69 15.64 22.72
N ILE A 7 12.58 14.35 22.39
CA ILE A 7 13.72 13.43 22.42
C ILE A 7 14.37 13.48 21.03
N LEU A 8 15.70 13.33 21.00
CA LEU A 8 16.65 13.50 19.88
C LEU A 8 16.35 12.79 18.53
N LEU A 9 15.20 12.15 18.34
CA LEU A 9 14.83 11.41 17.11
C LEU A 9 13.44 11.77 16.55
N GLY A 10 12.90 12.97 16.86
CA GLY A 10 11.67 13.46 16.23
C GLY A 10 10.36 12.73 16.62
N TYR A 11 10.42 11.76 17.52
CA TYR A 11 9.24 11.07 18.05
C TYR A 11 8.76 11.74 19.35
N PHE A 12 7.45 11.97 19.42
CA PHE A 12 6.78 12.50 20.61
C PHE A 12 6.22 11.35 21.47
N LEU A 13 6.47 11.40 22.78
CA LEU A 13 5.87 10.47 23.73
C LEU A 13 4.44 10.92 24.06
N PHE A 14 3.46 10.03 23.92
CA PHE A 14 2.09 10.29 24.37
C PHE A 14 1.95 9.98 25.86
N HIS A 15 1.09 10.73 26.55
CA HIS A 15 0.81 10.55 27.98
C HIS A 15 0.04 9.25 28.30
N THR A 16 -0.53 8.59 27.29
CA THR A 16 -1.33 7.36 27.42
C THR A 16 -0.70 6.23 26.62
N VAL A 17 -1.04 4.98 26.97
CA VAL A 17 -0.61 3.78 26.24
C VAL A 17 -1.03 3.87 24.77
N PHE A 18 -0.12 3.49 23.87
CA PHE A 18 -0.39 3.42 22.44
C PHE A 18 -1.35 2.28 22.13
N PHE A 19 -2.55 2.61 21.65
CA PHE A 19 -3.43 1.64 21.02
C PHE A 19 -3.19 1.67 19.51
N ILE A 20 -2.28 0.82 19.04
CA ILE A 20 -1.98 0.66 17.61
C ILE A 20 -2.64 -0.64 17.18
N THR A 21 -3.77 -0.53 16.51
CA THR A 21 -4.17 -1.57 15.57
C THR A 21 -3.45 -1.25 14.27
N ALA A 22 -2.67 -2.19 13.73
CA ALA A 22 -2.14 -2.11 12.38
C ALA A 22 -3.32 -2.10 11.40
N PHE A 23 -3.93 -0.94 11.22
CA PHE A 23 -5.09 -0.71 10.38
C PHE A 23 -4.61 0.11 9.20
N SER A 24 -4.81 -0.45 8.01
CA SER A 24 -4.22 -0.08 6.72
C SER A 24 -2.83 -0.66 6.49
N LEU A 25 -2.76 -1.70 5.63
CA LEU A 25 -1.70 -1.78 4.64
C LEU A 25 -1.87 -0.51 3.81
N ASP A 26 -1.27 0.61 4.25
CA ASP A 26 -1.32 1.82 3.46
C ASP A 26 -0.64 1.52 2.14
N THR A 27 -1.43 1.44 1.08
CA THR A 27 -0.99 1.33 -0.31
C THR A 27 -0.36 2.63 -0.80
N GLU A 28 0.02 3.55 0.10
CA GLU A 28 0.64 4.82 -0.25
C GLU A 28 2.09 4.63 -0.69
N GLN A 29 2.74 3.54 -0.26
CA GLN A 29 4.09 3.21 -0.71
C GLN A 29 4.04 2.08 -1.75
N PRO A 30 4.75 2.22 -2.89
CA PRO A 30 4.92 1.11 -3.83
C PRO A 30 5.65 -0.06 -3.15
N ASP A 31 5.31 -1.29 -3.53
CA ASP A 31 6.02 -2.49 -3.01
C ASP A 31 7.37 -2.68 -3.72
N TYR A 32 7.59 -1.95 -4.82
CA TYR A 32 8.83 -1.98 -5.59
C TYR A 32 9.80 -0.91 -5.09
N ASP A 33 11.00 -1.35 -4.73
CA ASP A 33 12.13 -0.48 -4.38
C ASP A 33 13.14 -0.42 -5.54
N LEU A 34 13.67 0.77 -5.81
CA LEU A 34 14.76 0.96 -6.78
C LEU A 34 16.01 0.18 -6.38
N ASP A 35 16.60 -0.54 -7.33
CA ASP A 35 17.97 -1.04 -7.20
C ASP A 35 18.98 -0.10 -7.89
N SER A 36 20.28 -0.43 -7.79
CA SER A 36 21.34 0.38 -8.39
C SER A 36 21.27 0.48 -9.92
N GLU A 37 20.69 -0.51 -10.61
CA GLU A 37 20.47 -0.44 -12.06
C GLU A 37 19.34 0.55 -12.38
N ASP A 38 18.25 0.51 -11.59
CA ASP A 38 17.14 1.43 -11.72
C ASP A 38 17.57 2.88 -11.45
N GLU A 39 18.37 3.11 -10.40
CA GLU A 39 18.89 4.45 -10.07
C GLU A 39 19.68 5.05 -11.25
N ALA A 40 20.56 4.27 -11.87
CA ALA A 40 21.31 4.69 -13.04
C ALA A 40 20.39 5.01 -14.24
N PHE A 41 19.34 4.20 -14.43
CA PHE A 41 18.33 4.45 -15.45
C PHE A 41 17.54 5.74 -15.19
N VAL A 42 17.04 5.93 -13.97
CA VAL A 42 16.27 7.12 -13.55
C VAL A 42 17.12 8.38 -13.67
N ILE A 43 18.39 8.35 -13.28
CA ILE A 43 19.32 9.50 -13.44
C ILE A 43 19.50 9.86 -14.92
N LYS A 44 19.59 8.86 -15.81
CA LYS A 44 19.70 9.09 -17.25
C LYS A 44 18.40 9.63 -17.84
N LEU A 45 17.26 9.08 -17.43
CA LEU A 45 15.94 9.49 -17.89
C LEU A 45 15.59 10.90 -17.41
N ARG A 46 15.99 11.27 -16.18
CA ARG A 46 15.81 12.60 -15.60
C ARG A 46 16.38 13.74 -16.45
N LYS A 47 17.45 13.46 -17.22
CA LYS A 47 18.05 14.45 -18.13
C LYS A 47 17.17 14.77 -19.34
N LYS A 48 16.23 13.88 -19.69
CA LYS A 48 15.31 14.04 -20.82
C LYS A 48 13.90 14.37 -20.37
N MET A 49 13.47 13.77 -19.26
CA MET A 49 12.11 13.84 -18.72
C MET A 49 12.20 13.97 -17.21
N ASP A 50 11.60 14.99 -16.62
CA ASP A 50 11.70 15.23 -15.18
C ASP A 50 10.91 14.17 -14.37
N ILE A 51 11.54 13.03 -14.08
CA ILE A 51 10.96 11.93 -13.30
C ILE A 51 11.58 11.83 -11.90
N LYS A 52 10.70 11.66 -10.90
CA LYS A 52 11.07 11.43 -9.50
C LYS A 52 11.24 9.93 -9.22
N SER A 53 12.07 9.60 -8.24
CA SER A 53 12.33 8.20 -7.83
C SER A 53 11.04 7.46 -7.45
N LEU A 54 10.22 8.06 -6.58
CA LEU A 54 8.94 7.48 -6.15
C LEU A 54 7.96 7.26 -7.32
N GLN A 55 7.92 8.17 -8.28
CA GLN A 55 7.07 8.03 -9.47
C GLN A 55 7.50 6.82 -10.31
N PHE A 56 8.80 6.60 -10.47
CA PHE A 56 9.29 5.41 -11.16
C PHE A 56 8.94 4.12 -10.40
N GLU A 57 9.11 4.11 -9.08
CA GLU A 57 8.73 2.97 -8.23
C GLU A 57 7.23 2.63 -8.37
N GLU A 58 6.36 3.64 -8.31
CA GLU A 58 4.92 3.47 -8.57
C GLU A 58 4.62 2.92 -9.96
N MET A 59 5.35 3.37 -10.98
CA MET A 59 5.16 2.87 -12.35
C MET A 59 5.54 1.39 -12.46
N ILE A 60 6.69 0.99 -11.91
CA ILE A 60 7.13 -0.42 -11.93
C ILE A 60 6.20 -1.30 -11.09
N ASP A 61 5.78 -0.82 -9.91
CA ASP A 61 4.85 -1.54 -9.03
C ASP A 61 3.52 -1.84 -9.73
N ARG A 62 2.95 -0.85 -10.45
CA ARG A 62 1.72 -1.04 -11.24
C ARG A 62 1.92 -2.03 -12.39
N LEU A 63 3.08 -2.01 -13.06
CA LEU A 63 3.39 -2.96 -14.13
C LEU A 63 3.57 -4.39 -13.60
N GLU A 64 4.27 -4.57 -12.48
CA GLU A 64 4.46 -5.88 -11.84
C GLU A 64 3.11 -6.45 -11.35
N LYS A 65 2.29 -5.63 -10.68
CA LYS A 65 0.94 -6.03 -10.23
C LYS A 65 0.01 -6.36 -11.41
N GLY A 66 0.17 -5.67 -12.54
CA GLY A 66 -0.56 -5.97 -13.78
C GLY A 66 -0.13 -7.25 -14.49
N SER A 67 1.11 -7.73 -14.25
CA SER A 67 1.74 -8.80 -15.04
C SER A 67 1.49 -10.23 -14.55
N GLY A 68 0.71 -10.42 -13.48
CA GLY A 68 0.26 -11.71 -12.95
C GLY A 68 1.02 -12.95 -13.46
N THR A 69 0.45 -13.64 -14.46
CA THR A 69 1.10 -14.81 -15.11
C THR A 69 1.69 -14.49 -16.49
N GLN A 70 1.30 -13.37 -17.10
CA GLN A 70 1.68 -12.97 -18.46
C GLN A 70 2.15 -11.52 -18.46
N LEU A 71 3.24 -11.25 -19.18
CA LEU A 71 3.77 -9.90 -19.38
C LEU A 71 2.69 -8.95 -19.91
N VAL A 72 2.55 -7.81 -19.23
CA VAL A 72 1.75 -6.67 -19.67
C VAL A 72 2.21 -6.21 -21.06
N SER A 73 1.26 -5.95 -21.95
CA SER A 73 1.48 -5.32 -23.25
C SER A 73 1.61 -3.80 -23.11
N LEU A 74 2.19 -3.13 -24.12
CA LEU A 74 2.29 -1.66 -24.10
C LEU A 74 0.91 -0.97 -24.00
N GLN A 75 -0.13 -1.57 -24.58
CA GLN A 75 -1.50 -1.04 -24.52
C GLN A 75 -2.06 -1.12 -23.08
N GLU A 76 -1.84 -2.24 -22.40
CA GLU A 76 -2.22 -2.40 -21.00
C GLU A 76 -1.39 -1.48 -20.09
N ALA A 77 -0.09 -1.33 -20.36
CA ALA A 77 0.77 -0.39 -19.62
C ALA A 77 0.23 1.05 -19.69
N LYS A 78 -0.25 1.50 -20.86
CA LYS A 78 -0.88 2.82 -21.00
C LYS A 78 -2.19 2.98 -20.24
N LEU A 79 -2.92 1.90 -20.00
CA LEU A 79 -4.14 1.93 -19.18
C LEU A 79 -3.83 1.92 -17.68
N LEU A 80 -2.73 1.26 -17.29
CA LEU A 80 -2.28 1.17 -15.90
C LEU A 80 -1.56 2.44 -15.44
N LEU A 81 -0.78 3.05 -16.33
CA LEU A 81 0.04 4.23 -16.06
C LEU A 81 -0.67 5.48 -16.59
N LYS A 82 -0.99 6.42 -15.69
CA LYS A 82 -1.67 7.69 -16.04
C LYS A 82 -0.65 8.80 -16.31
N GLU A 83 0.33 8.51 -17.17
CA GLU A 83 1.48 9.36 -17.45
C GLU A 83 1.60 9.66 -18.95
N ASP A 84 2.57 10.48 -19.35
CA ASP A 84 2.83 10.78 -20.76
C ASP A 84 3.26 9.53 -21.55
N ASP A 85 2.73 9.40 -22.77
CA ASP A 85 2.92 8.24 -23.65
C ASP A 85 4.41 7.92 -23.93
N GLU A 86 5.24 8.94 -24.05
CA GLU A 86 6.67 8.80 -24.30
C GLU A 86 7.41 8.30 -23.04
N LEU A 87 7.03 8.79 -21.86
CA LEU A 87 7.57 8.33 -20.58
C LEU A 87 7.17 6.86 -20.32
N ILE A 88 5.89 6.54 -20.53
CA ILE A 88 5.37 5.18 -20.40
C ILE A 88 6.17 4.22 -21.27
N LYS A 89 6.43 4.59 -22.52
CA LYS A 89 7.18 3.74 -23.45
C LYS A 89 8.61 3.48 -22.98
N GLU A 90 9.35 4.51 -22.56
CA GLU A 90 10.74 4.35 -22.08
C GLU A 90 10.80 3.47 -20.83
N VAL A 91 9.89 3.67 -19.87
CA VAL A 91 9.82 2.86 -18.64
C VAL A 91 9.39 1.43 -18.96
N PHE A 92 8.40 1.25 -19.84
CA PHE A 92 7.92 -0.06 -20.26
C PHE A 92 8.99 -0.88 -20.98
N ASP A 93 9.76 -0.27 -21.87
CA ASP A 93 10.85 -0.93 -22.60
C ASP A 93 11.98 -1.35 -21.65
N TYR A 94 12.30 -0.51 -20.65
CA TYR A 94 13.23 -0.85 -19.58
C TYR A 94 12.71 -2.02 -18.73
N TRP A 95 11.50 -1.89 -18.18
CA TRP A 95 10.86 -2.90 -17.35
C TRP A 95 10.76 -4.26 -18.06
N THR A 96 10.32 -4.27 -19.31
CA THR A 96 10.20 -5.50 -20.12
C THR A 96 11.56 -6.20 -20.28
N ARG A 97 12.63 -5.44 -20.50
CA ARG A 97 13.99 -5.98 -20.62
C ARG A 97 14.45 -6.58 -19.29
N LYS A 98 14.25 -5.85 -18.19
CA LYS A 98 14.61 -6.29 -16.84
C LYS A 98 13.84 -7.55 -16.44
N ARG A 99 12.53 -7.59 -16.70
CA ARG A 99 11.62 -8.72 -16.44
C ARG A 99 12.01 -9.98 -17.22
N LYS A 100 12.45 -9.84 -18.48
CA LYS A 100 12.96 -10.95 -19.30
C LYS A 100 14.29 -11.52 -18.80
N ASN A 101 15.16 -10.67 -18.26
CA ASN A 101 16.44 -11.10 -17.69
C ASN A 101 16.29 -11.73 -16.29
N CYS A 102 15.14 -11.51 -15.64
CA CYS A 102 14.88 -11.97 -14.30
C CYS A 102 14.32 -13.41 -14.30
N LYS A 103 15.08 -14.33 -13.69
CA LYS A 103 14.74 -15.77 -13.63
C LYS A 103 13.49 -16.09 -12.80
N SER A 104 13.13 -15.23 -11.85
CA SER A 104 12.12 -15.50 -10.80
C SER A 104 10.68 -15.19 -11.16
N GLY A 105 10.35 -14.88 -12.41
CA GLY A 105 8.97 -14.56 -12.83
C GLY A 105 8.41 -13.20 -12.36
N SER A 106 8.90 -12.64 -11.23
CA SER A 106 8.63 -11.26 -10.75
C SER A 106 9.91 -10.53 -10.33
N LEU A 107 9.91 -9.19 -10.44
CA LEU A 107 11.03 -8.32 -10.05
C LEU A 107 11.00 -8.10 -8.53
N ILE A 108 9.80 -8.14 -7.94
CA ILE A 108 9.60 -8.05 -6.50
C ILE A 108 9.93 -9.43 -5.91
N PRO A 109 10.92 -9.53 -5.01
CA PRO A 109 11.23 -10.78 -4.33
C PRO A 109 10.03 -11.27 -3.54
N THR A 110 9.64 -12.53 -3.76
CA THR A 110 8.53 -13.15 -3.04
C THR A 110 9.01 -14.37 -2.26
N VAL A 111 8.43 -14.58 -1.08
CA VAL A 111 8.67 -15.79 -0.30
C VAL A 111 8.00 -16.96 -1.00
N LYS A 112 8.76 -18.04 -1.22
CA LYS A 112 8.23 -19.25 -1.84
C LYS A 112 7.20 -19.90 -0.92
N GLN A 113 5.96 -19.99 -1.39
CA GLN A 113 4.87 -20.64 -0.68
C GLN A 113 4.62 -22.06 -1.20
N GLU A 114 3.94 -22.87 -0.40
CA GLU A 114 3.53 -24.22 -0.77
C GLU A 114 2.53 -24.19 -1.93
N LYS A 115 2.70 -25.10 -2.90
CA LYS A 115 1.76 -25.24 -4.01
C LYS A 115 0.42 -25.78 -3.48
N ARG A 116 -0.69 -25.30 -4.07
CA ARG A 116 -2.04 -25.76 -3.71
C ARG A 116 -2.36 -27.19 -4.16
N ASP A 117 -1.45 -27.83 -4.88
CA ASP A 117 -1.61 -29.19 -5.40
C ASP A 117 -1.42 -30.29 -4.33
N GLY A 118 -1.10 -29.92 -3.08
CA GLY A 118 -0.96 -30.86 -1.97
C GLY A 118 0.33 -31.68 -2.00
N SER A 119 1.25 -31.34 -2.91
CA SER A 119 2.55 -32.00 -2.98
C SER A 119 3.44 -31.56 -1.79
N SER A 120 3.92 -32.53 -1.01
CA SER A 120 4.89 -32.26 0.04
C SER A 120 6.24 -31.93 -0.60
N THR A 121 6.54 -30.65 -0.71
CA THR A 121 7.86 -30.18 -1.15
C THR A 121 8.83 -30.26 0.04
N SER A 122 9.94 -31.02 -0.08
CA SER A 122 11.04 -30.99 0.90
C SER A 122 11.99 -29.79 0.68
N ASP A 123 11.54 -28.80 -0.06
CA ASP A 123 12.33 -27.63 -0.43
C ASP A 123 12.51 -26.71 0.79
N PRO A 124 13.75 -26.44 1.24
CA PRO A 124 14.03 -25.62 2.41
C PRO A 124 13.64 -24.15 2.24
N TYR A 125 13.42 -23.66 1.02
CA TYR A 125 12.96 -22.28 0.78
C TYR A 125 11.44 -22.09 0.92
N VAL A 126 10.66 -23.17 1.10
CA VAL A 126 9.20 -23.10 1.28
C VAL A 126 8.85 -22.72 2.72
N ALA A 127 8.31 -21.51 2.91
CA ALA A 127 7.91 -20.98 4.21
C ALA A 127 6.38 -20.73 4.30
N PHE A 128 5.90 -20.42 5.51
CA PHE A 128 4.50 -20.08 5.80
C PHE A 128 3.46 -21.10 5.30
N ARG A 129 3.74 -22.41 5.47
CA ARG A 129 2.84 -23.48 5.05
C ARG A 129 1.47 -23.35 5.68
N ARG A 130 0.43 -23.50 4.87
CA ARG A 130 -0.95 -23.46 5.33
C ARG A 130 -1.32 -24.80 5.93
N ARG A 131 -0.99 -25.01 7.19
CA ARG A 131 -1.62 -26.08 7.96
C ARG A 131 -3.01 -25.60 8.31
N THR A 132 -4.01 -26.09 7.60
CA THR A 132 -5.40 -25.85 8.01
C THR A 132 -5.57 -26.46 9.40
N GLU A 133 -5.70 -25.59 10.41
CA GLU A 133 -6.49 -25.95 11.58
C GLU A 133 -7.87 -26.27 11.00
N LYS A 134 -8.24 -27.56 10.97
CA LYS A 134 -9.47 -28.00 10.31
C LYS A 134 -10.61 -27.17 10.92
N MET A 135 -11.21 -26.30 10.12
CA MET A 135 -12.40 -25.56 10.48
C MET A 135 -13.45 -26.60 10.87
N GLN A 136 -13.66 -26.81 12.16
CA GLN A 136 -14.68 -27.76 12.61
C GLN A 136 -16.04 -27.13 12.33
N THR A 137 -16.65 -27.54 11.23
CA THR A 137 -18.04 -27.25 10.97
C THR A 137 -18.88 -28.05 11.96
N ARG A 138 -19.57 -27.36 12.87
CA ARG A 138 -20.53 -28.01 13.77
C ARG A 138 -21.61 -28.69 12.92
N LYS A 139 -21.62 -30.03 12.92
CA LYS A 139 -22.74 -30.83 12.37
C LYS A 139 -23.98 -30.42 13.18
N ASN A 140 -24.97 -29.84 12.50
CA ASN A 140 -26.16 -29.15 13.02
C ASN A 140 -25.92 -27.74 13.61
N ARG A 141 -25.97 -26.73 12.75
CA ARG A 141 -26.26 -25.35 13.13
C ARG A 141 -27.53 -24.91 12.39
N LYS A 142 -28.67 -24.87 13.09
CA LYS A 142 -29.87 -24.20 12.59
C LYS A 142 -29.54 -22.72 12.36
N ASN A 143 -30.16 -22.15 11.33
CA ASN A 143 -30.01 -20.77 10.87
C ASN A 143 -29.93 -19.76 12.04
N ASP A 144 -28.85 -19.00 12.11
CA ASP A 144 -28.46 -18.18 13.28
C ASP A 144 -28.98 -16.75 13.10
N GLU A 145 -30.31 -16.59 13.08
CA GLU A 145 -31.02 -15.30 12.95
C GLU A 145 -30.46 -14.25 13.94
N ALA A 146 -30.19 -14.67 15.17
CA ALA A 146 -29.53 -13.85 16.19
C ALA A 146 -28.12 -13.37 15.78
N GLY A 147 -27.37 -14.17 15.02
CA GLY A 147 -26.09 -13.78 14.44
C GLY A 147 -26.23 -12.69 13.37
N TYR A 148 -27.27 -12.78 12.53
CA TYR A 148 -27.58 -11.77 11.52
C TYR A 148 -28.02 -10.44 12.13
N GLU A 149 -28.85 -10.47 13.17
CA GLU A 149 -29.24 -9.26 13.93
C GLU A 149 -28.03 -8.55 14.55
N LYS A 150 -27.10 -9.32 15.15
CA LYS A 150 -25.84 -8.77 15.69
C LYS A 150 -25.00 -8.11 14.60
N MET A 151 -24.92 -8.71 13.41
CA MET A 151 -24.21 -8.12 12.26
C MET A 151 -24.85 -6.81 11.81
N LEU A 152 -26.19 -6.73 11.74
CA LEU A 152 -26.90 -5.51 11.39
C LEU A 152 -26.67 -4.39 12.42
N LYS A 153 -26.67 -4.74 13.72
CA LYS A 153 -26.33 -3.80 14.79
C LYS A 153 -24.90 -3.29 14.67
N LEU A 154 -23.93 -4.20 14.50
CA LEU A 154 -22.52 -3.85 14.31
C LEU A 154 -22.33 -2.91 13.11
N ARG A 155 -22.99 -3.18 11.98
CA ARG A 155 -22.94 -2.30 10.80
C ARG A 155 -23.43 -0.89 11.14
N ARG A 156 -24.55 -0.75 11.84
CA ARG A 156 -25.10 0.55 12.27
C ARG A 156 -24.15 1.29 13.20
N ASP A 157 -23.56 0.58 14.16
CA ASP A 157 -22.63 1.16 15.13
C ASP A 157 -21.33 1.63 14.45
N LEU A 158 -20.78 0.85 13.50
CA LEU A 158 -19.64 1.26 12.67
C LEU A 158 -19.99 2.47 11.78
N SER A 159 -21.17 2.49 11.16
CA SER A 159 -21.60 3.66 10.37
C SER A 159 -21.68 4.93 11.23
N ARG A 160 -22.20 4.82 12.46
CA ARG A 160 -22.21 5.96 13.41
C ARG A 160 -20.80 6.40 13.78
N ALA A 161 -19.90 5.45 14.06
CA ALA A 161 -18.51 5.76 14.37
C ALA A 161 -17.83 6.51 13.21
N VAL A 162 -18.04 6.07 11.96
CA VAL A 162 -17.53 6.77 10.76
C VAL A 162 -18.08 8.19 10.65
N THR A 163 -19.38 8.41 10.90
CA THR A 163 -19.96 9.76 10.91
C THR A 163 -19.29 10.67 11.95
N ILE A 164 -19.04 10.15 13.16
CA ILE A 164 -18.35 10.91 14.21
C ILE A 164 -16.91 11.25 13.80
N LEU A 165 -16.19 10.28 13.25
CA LEU A 165 -14.82 10.49 12.75
C LEU A 165 -14.77 11.54 11.64
N GLU A 166 -15.73 11.53 10.71
CA GLU A 166 -15.84 12.53 9.64
C GLU A 166 -16.14 13.94 10.21
N MET A 167 -17.00 14.04 11.23
CA MET A 167 -17.22 15.32 11.92
C MET A 167 -15.95 15.85 12.60
N ILE A 168 -15.19 14.97 13.26
CA ILE A 168 -13.90 15.33 13.88
C ILE A 168 -12.91 15.78 12.82
N LYS A 169 -12.76 15.04 11.72
CA LYS A 169 -11.89 15.40 10.58
C LYS A 169 -12.21 16.78 10.05
N ARG A 170 -13.49 17.10 9.81
CA ARG A 170 -13.94 18.43 9.36
C ARG A 170 -13.58 19.51 10.37
N ARG A 171 -13.84 19.27 11.66
CA ARG A 171 -13.52 20.21 12.75
C ARG A 171 -12.02 20.54 12.79
N GLU A 172 -11.15 19.54 12.73
CA GLU A 172 -9.70 19.77 12.76
C GLU A 172 -9.19 20.43 11.47
N LYS A 173 -9.79 20.12 10.30
CA LYS A 173 -9.51 20.83 9.05
C LYS A 173 -9.83 22.33 9.15
N SER A 174 -11.02 22.69 9.63
CA SER A 174 -11.41 24.11 9.77
C SER A 174 -10.55 24.87 10.78
N LYS A 175 -10.13 24.24 11.89
CA LYS A 175 -9.16 24.85 12.83
C LYS A 175 -7.82 25.12 12.15
N ARG A 176 -7.32 24.17 11.35
CA ARG A 176 -6.07 24.34 10.59
C ARG A 176 -6.17 25.48 9.59
N GLU A 177 -7.28 25.57 8.85
CA GLU A 177 -7.55 26.67 7.90
C GLU A 177 -7.58 28.03 8.60
N LEU A 178 -8.26 28.12 9.75
CA LEU A 178 -8.28 29.34 10.56
C LEU A 178 -6.88 29.77 11.02
N LEU A 179 -6.05 28.82 11.44
CA LEU A 179 -4.66 29.09 11.84
C LEU A 179 -3.83 29.60 10.65
N HIS A 180 -3.95 28.98 9.48
CA HIS A 180 -3.27 29.44 8.26
C HIS A 180 -3.67 30.88 7.90
N LEU A 181 -4.97 31.20 7.93
CA LEU A 181 -5.45 32.55 7.66
C LEU A 181 -4.94 33.57 8.70
N THR A 182 -4.90 33.18 9.97
CA THR A 182 -4.39 34.04 11.05
C THR A 182 -2.91 34.36 10.84
N LEU A 183 -2.10 33.36 10.46
CA LEU A 183 -0.68 33.57 10.13
C LEU A 183 -0.53 34.52 8.95
N GLU A 184 -1.29 34.32 7.87
CA GLU A 184 -1.23 35.20 6.69
C GLU A 184 -1.60 36.65 7.02
N ILE A 185 -2.61 36.87 7.89
CA ILE A 185 -3.00 38.22 8.33
C ILE A 185 -1.89 38.87 9.16
N VAL A 186 -1.24 38.10 10.05
CA VAL A 186 -0.15 38.61 10.88
C VAL A 186 1.08 38.94 10.04
N GLU A 187 1.44 38.11 9.07
CA GLU A 187 2.58 38.35 8.17
C GLU A 187 2.39 39.58 7.28
N LYS A 188 1.14 39.94 6.96
CA LYS A 188 0.82 41.14 6.16
C LYS A 188 0.70 42.43 6.97
N ARG A 189 0.77 42.38 8.31
CA ARG A 189 0.73 43.55 9.20
C ARG A 189 2.13 43.97 9.61
#